data_AF-A0AAD8C352-F1
#
_entry.id   AF-A0AAD8C352-F1
#
_cell.length_a   1.000
_cell.length_b   1.000
_cell.length_c   1.000
_cell.angle_alpha   90.00
_cell.angle_beta   90.00
_cell.angle_gamma   90.00
#
_symmetry.space_group_name_H-M   'P 1'
#
loop_
_entity.id
_entity.type
_entity.pdbx_description
1 polymer ?
#
loop_
_entity_poly.entity_id
_entity_poly.type
_entity_poly.pdbx_seq_one_letter_code
_entity_poly.pdbx_strand_id
1 'polypeptide(L)'
;MSGYPSLRPHSSSSKVIDLPNGLYGVPDAMLNGLQACRASSSLQTVHPLQASEMVWQDHQMKMDFVMLRNSQGLHAPLKLQMEHFAVSQMQRLPCLHSSNLMMDTLTGADDLIKFEDILNSPADSEVMGQPHAMMERKLGLL
;
A
#
# COMPACT_ATOMS: atom_id res chain seq x y z
N MET A 1 -1.39 -30.33 -6.33
CA MET A 1 -0.27 -29.89 -5.49
C MET A 1 -0.14 -28.38 -5.68
N SER A 2 -0.67 -27.57 -4.75
CA SER A 2 -0.71 -26.11 -4.91
C SER A 2 0.65 -25.54 -4.55
N GLY A 3 1.35 -24.95 -5.53
CA GLY A 3 2.64 -24.31 -5.28
C GLY A 3 2.49 -23.06 -4.41
N TYR A 4 3.46 -22.83 -3.53
CA TYR A 4 3.54 -21.59 -2.76
C TYR A 4 3.83 -20.41 -3.70
N PRO A 5 3.22 -19.23 -3.47
CA PRO A 5 3.61 -18.03 -4.19
C PRO A 5 5.08 -17.68 -3.89
N SER A 6 5.85 -17.26 -4.89
CA SER A 6 7.27 -16.94 -4.71
C SER A 6 7.45 -15.53 -4.14
N LEU A 7 8.25 -15.40 -3.07
CA LEU A 7 8.73 -14.11 -2.57
C LEU A 7 9.91 -13.53 -3.37
N ARG A 8 10.36 -14.24 -4.41
CA ARG A 8 11.49 -13.77 -5.22
C ARG A 8 11.08 -12.51 -5.99
N PRO A 9 11.97 -11.49 -6.06
CA PRO A 9 11.78 -10.36 -6.95
C PRO A 9 11.64 -10.90 -8.37
N HIS A 10 10.44 -10.79 -8.94
CA HIS A 10 10.33 -10.94 -10.38
C HIS A 10 10.89 -9.65 -10.96
N SER A 11 11.92 -9.74 -11.81
CA SER A 11 12.33 -8.60 -12.60
C SER A 11 11.08 -8.13 -13.32
N SER A 12 10.60 -6.92 -13.03
CA SER A 12 9.49 -6.35 -13.78
C SER A 12 9.88 -6.44 -15.24
N SER A 13 9.26 -7.37 -15.98
CA SER A 13 9.39 -7.46 -17.42
C SER A 13 9.22 -6.05 -17.93
N SER A 14 10.20 -5.54 -18.68
CA SER A 14 10.22 -4.18 -19.25
C SER A 14 8.80 -3.70 -19.45
N LYS A 15 8.32 -2.78 -18.59
CA LYS A 15 6.99 -2.21 -18.79
C LYS A 15 7.02 -1.67 -20.21
N VAL A 16 6.23 -2.24 -21.12
CA VAL A 16 6.12 -1.73 -22.48
C VAL A 16 5.50 -0.36 -22.30
N ILE A 17 6.32 0.68 -22.54
CA ILE A 17 5.87 2.05 -22.42
C ILE A 17 5.17 2.34 -23.74
N ASP A 18 3.84 2.32 -23.73
CA ASP A 18 3.05 2.83 -24.83
C ASP A 18 3.17 4.36 -24.81
N LEU A 19 4.06 4.92 -25.62
CA LEU A 19 4.12 6.36 -25.81
C LEU A 19 2.85 6.83 -26.53
N PRO A 20 2.33 8.03 -26.22
CA PRO A 20 1.26 8.62 -27.02
C PRO A 20 1.77 8.83 -28.45
N ASN A 21 1.25 8.02 -29.38
CA ASN A 21 1.64 8.05 -30.78
C ASN A 21 0.93 9.21 -31.50
N GLY A 22 1.62 10.35 -31.66
CA GLY A 22 1.26 11.32 -32.69
C GLY A 22 1.57 10.79 -34.09
N LEU A 23 1.13 11.50 -35.14
CA LEU A 23 1.34 11.11 -36.55
C LEU A 23 2.81 10.83 -36.94
N TYR A 24 3.76 11.27 -36.12
CA TYR A 24 5.21 11.12 -36.34
C TYR A 24 5.95 10.39 -35.20
N GLY A 25 5.24 9.64 -34.34
CA GLY A 25 5.86 8.90 -33.24
C GLY A 25 6.38 9.79 -32.10
N VAL A 26 5.97 11.06 -32.06
CA VAL A 26 6.25 12.02 -30.99
C VAL A 26 4.92 12.39 -30.31
N PRO A 27 4.83 12.38 -28.97
CA PRO A 27 3.63 12.82 -28.27
C PRO A 27 3.39 14.32 -28.47
N ASP A 28 2.16 14.69 -28.84
CA ASP A 28 1.77 16.09 -29.07
C ASP A 28 1.70 16.85 -27.72
N ALA A 29 2.63 17.80 -27.54
CA ALA A 29 2.73 18.62 -26.33
C ALA A 29 1.51 19.53 -26.11
N MET A 30 0.82 19.94 -27.18
CA MET A 30 -0.30 20.88 -27.10
C MET A 30 -1.59 20.19 -26.66
N LEU A 31 -1.81 18.95 -27.10
CA LEU A 31 -2.97 18.15 -26.71
C LEU A 31 -2.76 17.42 -25.38
N ASN A 32 -1.55 16.91 -25.13
CA ASN A 32 -1.27 16.04 -23.99
C ASN A 32 -0.53 16.76 -22.85
N GLY A 33 -0.19 18.04 -23.04
CA GLY A 33 0.53 18.87 -22.08
C GLY A 33 2.04 18.61 -22.03
N LEU A 34 2.81 19.60 -21.56
CA LEU A 34 4.28 19.57 -21.47
C LEU A 34 4.84 18.38 -20.66
N GLN A 35 4.04 17.82 -19.75
CA GLN A 35 4.42 16.64 -18.97
C GLN A 35 4.36 15.34 -19.79
N ALA A 36 3.54 15.26 -20.84
CA ALA A 36 3.48 14.08 -21.71
C ALA A 36 4.72 13.93 -22.59
N CYS A 37 5.41 15.04 -22.91
CA CYS A 37 6.72 15.00 -23.57
C CYS A 37 7.84 14.52 -22.64
N ARG A 38 7.62 14.55 -21.32
CA ARG A 38 8.49 13.90 -20.34
C ARG A 38 8.12 12.43 -20.25
N ALA A 39 8.32 11.69 -21.34
CA ALA A 39 8.40 10.23 -21.32
C ALA A 39 9.52 9.71 -20.37
N SER A 40 10.28 10.63 -19.75
CA SER A 40 11.36 10.39 -18.80
C SER A 40 10.92 10.06 -17.37
N SER A 41 9.66 10.30 -16.98
CA SER A 41 9.18 9.94 -15.64
C SER A 41 9.10 8.42 -15.44
N SER A 42 8.82 7.66 -16.50
CA SER A 42 8.91 6.19 -16.52
C SER A 42 10.31 5.65 -16.87
N LEU A 43 11.22 6.50 -17.37
CA LEU A 43 12.63 6.19 -17.64
C LEU A 43 13.55 6.52 -16.46
N GLN A 44 13.00 6.93 -15.31
CA GLN A 44 13.84 7.08 -14.13
C GLN A 44 14.48 5.73 -13.81
N THR A 45 15.80 5.74 -13.61
CA THR A 45 16.57 4.59 -13.17
C THR A 45 16.12 4.23 -11.75
N VAL A 46 15.06 3.43 -11.68
CA VAL A 46 14.52 2.86 -10.46
C VAL A 46 15.38 1.67 -10.05
N HIS A 47 15.66 1.56 -8.76
CA HIS A 47 16.36 0.40 -8.23
C HIS A 47 15.51 -0.87 -8.48
N PRO A 48 16.08 -1.98 -9.00
CA PRO A 48 15.31 -3.17 -9.36
C PRO A 48 14.53 -3.78 -8.19
N LEU A 49 15.00 -3.57 -6.96
CA LEU A 49 14.32 -4.02 -5.74
C LEU A 49 13.07 -3.18 -5.41
N GLN A 50 12.98 -1.92 -5.85
CA GLN A 50 11.87 -1.03 -5.49
C GLN A 50 10.52 -1.61 -5.91
N ALA A 51 10.43 -2.19 -7.10
CA ALA A 51 9.20 -2.83 -7.57
C ALA A 51 8.81 -4.05 -6.72
N SER A 52 9.80 -4.77 -6.19
CA SER A 52 9.58 -5.93 -5.32
C SER A 52 9.14 -5.50 -3.93
N GLU A 53 9.79 -4.50 -3.34
CA GLU A 53 9.47 -3.98 -2.00
C GLU A 53 8.04 -3.43 -1.92
N MET A 54 7.57 -2.76 -2.98
CA MET A 54 6.20 -2.25 -3.03
C MET A 54 5.12 -3.33 -2.91
N VAL A 55 5.41 -4.59 -3.28
CA VAL A 55 4.43 -5.71 -3.28
C VAL A 55 4.83 -6.79 -2.27
N TRP A 56 5.90 -6.57 -1.50
CA TRP A 56 6.51 -7.60 -0.66
C TRP A 56 5.56 -8.06 0.46
N GLN A 57 4.91 -7.12 1.16
CA GLN A 57 3.97 -7.42 2.24
C GLN A 57 2.78 -8.26 1.75
N ASP A 58 2.15 -7.87 0.64
CA ASP A 58 1.03 -8.60 0.06
C ASP A 58 1.42 -10.02 -0.36
N HIS A 59 2.61 -10.19 -0.93
CA HIS A 59 3.12 -11.49 -1.31
C HIS A 59 3.43 -12.37 -0.10
N GLN A 60 3.99 -11.80 0.97
CA GLN A 60 4.22 -12.51 2.22
C GLN A 60 2.90 -12.99 2.84
N MET A 61 1.91 -12.10 3.00
CA MET A 61 0.60 -12.47 3.51
C MET A 61 -0.07 -13.56 2.66
N LYS A 62 0.04 -13.49 1.33
CA LYS A 62 -0.50 -14.51 0.43
C LYS A 62 0.19 -15.86 0.63
N MET A 63 1.50 -15.87 0.82
CA MET A 63 2.26 -17.09 1.13
C MET A 63 1.80 -17.69 2.46
N ASP A 64 1.66 -16.86 3.49
CA ASP A 64 1.27 -17.30 4.83
C ASP A 64 -0.16 -17.86 4.83
N PHE A 65 -1.11 -17.25 4.11
CA PHE A 65 -2.45 -17.81 3.96
C PHE A 65 -2.48 -19.14 3.20
N VAL A 66 -1.62 -19.32 2.20
CA VAL A 66 -1.48 -20.63 1.52
C VAL A 66 -0.89 -21.66 2.47
N MET A 67 0.12 -21.30 3.26
CA MET A 67 0.69 -22.17 4.29
C MET A 67 -0.34 -22.56 5.35
N LEU A 68 -1.13 -21.59 5.82
CA LEU A 68 -2.16 -21.78 6.83
C LEU A 68 -3.28 -22.68 6.29
N ARG A 69 -3.68 -22.46 5.03
CA ARG A 69 -4.63 -23.34 4.34
C ARG A 69 -4.13 -24.77 4.25
N ASN A 70 -2.84 -24.96 3.94
CA ASN A 70 -2.27 -26.29 3.78
C ASN A 70 -2.12 -27.03 5.11
N SER A 71 -1.84 -26.32 6.20
CA SER A 71 -1.61 -26.90 7.53
C SER A 71 -2.90 -27.09 8.33
N GLN A 72 -3.78 -26.09 8.34
CA GLN A 72 -4.97 -26.05 9.18
C GLN A 72 -6.28 -26.20 8.37
N GLY A 73 -6.23 -26.07 7.04
CA GLY A 73 -7.41 -26.12 6.18
C GLY A 73 -7.99 -24.73 5.87
N LEU A 74 -9.10 -24.70 5.12
CA LEU A 74 -9.66 -23.45 4.58
C LEU A 74 -10.20 -22.48 5.65
N HIS A 75 -10.61 -22.99 6.81
CA HIS A 75 -11.23 -22.17 7.84
C HIS A 75 -10.26 -21.17 8.49
N ALA A 76 -8.97 -21.52 8.59
CA ALA A 76 -7.96 -20.72 9.24
C ALA A 76 -7.66 -19.39 8.52
N PRO A 77 -7.32 -19.36 7.20
CA PRO A 77 -7.17 -18.10 6.49
C PRO A 77 -8.47 -17.30 6.40
N LEU A 78 -9.63 -17.97 6.27
CA LEU A 78 -10.93 -17.28 6.25
C LEU A 78 -11.18 -16.51 7.55
N LYS A 79 -10.90 -17.14 8.70
CA LYS A 79 -11.05 -16.50 10.02
C LYS A 79 -10.15 -15.27 10.13
N LEU A 80 -8.88 -15.37 9.78
CA LEU A 80 -7.96 -14.24 9.82
C LEU A 80 -8.40 -13.11 8.88
N GLN A 81 -8.85 -13.43 7.67
CA GLN A 81 -9.37 -12.44 6.74
C GLN A 81 -10.61 -11.71 7.29
N MET A 82 -11.50 -12.42 7.98
CA MET A 82 -12.64 -11.81 8.67
C MET A 82 -12.20 -10.90 9.81
N GLU A 83 -11.20 -11.29 10.59
CA GLU A 83 -10.62 -10.47 11.66
C GLU A 83 -9.97 -9.21 11.08
N HIS A 84 -9.15 -9.30 10.04
CA HIS A 84 -8.59 -8.15 9.33
C HIS A 84 -9.67 -7.18 8.86
N PHE A 85 -10.76 -7.69 8.28
CA PHE A 85 -11.87 -6.84 7.82
C PHE A 85 -12.64 -6.18 8.97
N ALA A 86 -12.78 -6.86 10.12
CA ALA A 86 -13.39 -6.26 11.29
C ALA A 86 -12.52 -5.14 11.87
N VAL A 87 -11.20 -5.36 11.94
CA VAL A 87 -10.24 -4.40 12.48
C VAL A 87 -10.11 -3.16 11.59
N SER A 88 -10.15 -3.31 10.26
CA SER A 88 -10.06 -2.17 9.34
C SER A 88 -11.23 -1.18 9.47
N GLN A 89 -12.38 -1.64 9.97
CA GLN A 89 -13.55 -0.78 10.21
C GLN A 89 -13.53 -0.08 11.56
N MET A 90 -12.73 -0.55 12.51
CA MET A 90 -12.67 0.02 13.85
C MET A 90 -11.84 1.31 13.85
N GLN A 91 -12.52 2.46 13.85
CA GLN A 91 -11.86 3.75 13.98
C GLN A 91 -12.10 4.36 15.37
N ARG A 92 -11.08 5.03 15.91
CA ARG A 92 -11.22 5.86 17.12
C ARG A 92 -12.09 7.09 16.86
N LEU A 93 -12.47 7.77 17.95
CA LEU A 93 -13.19 9.03 17.87
C LEU A 93 -12.44 10.04 16.98
N PRO A 94 -13.13 10.94 16.24
CA PRO A 94 -12.51 11.87 15.28
C PRO A 94 -11.44 12.81 15.86
N CYS A 95 -11.41 13.01 17.18
CA CYS A 95 -10.43 13.84 17.88
C CYS A 95 -9.18 13.06 18.34
N LEU A 96 -9.20 11.74 18.23
CA LEU A 96 -8.09 10.87 18.60
C LEU A 96 -7.47 10.29 17.34
N HIS A 97 -6.15 10.40 17.24
CA HIS A 97 -5.40 9.75 16.17
C HIS A 97 -5.65 8.24 16.20
N SER A 98 -6.05 7.68 15.05
CA SER A 98 -6.27 6.24 14.90
C SER A 98 -4.95 5.57 14.51
N SER A 99 -4.32 4.90 15.47
CA SER A 99 -3.20 3.99 15.22
C SER A 99 -3.70 2.65 14.70
N ASN A 100 -3.00 2.04 13.75
CA ASN A 100 -3.31 0.70 13.22
C ASN A 100 -2.93 -0.47 14.14
N LEU A 101 -2.70 -0.21 15.44
CA LEU A 101 -2.22 -1.19 16.43
C LEU A 101 -2.84 -2.59 16.31
N MET A 102 -4.17 -2.69 16.24
CA MET A 102 -4.83 -3.99 16.17
C MET A 102 -4.57 -4.71 14.83
N MET A 103 -4.45 -3.96 13.73
CA MET A 103 -4.06 -4.50 12.43
C MET A 103 -2.60 -4.98 12.46
N ASP A 104 -1.75 -4.22 13.15
CA ASP A 104 -0.33 -4.52 13.30
C ASP A 104 -0.13 -5.80 14.10
N THR A 105 -0.88 -6.00 15.19
CA THR A 105 -0.85 -7.25 15.97
C THR A 105 -1.29 -8.48 15.18
N LEU A 106 -2.29 -8.36 14.30
CA LEU A 106 -2.73 -9.48 13.44
C LEU A 106 -1.70 -9.81 12.37
N THR A 107 -0.94 -8.81 11.92
CA THR A 107 0.10 -8.95 10.89
C THR A 107 1.45 -9.33 11.48
N GLY A 108 1.64 -9.19 12.80
CA GLY A 108 2.94 -9.32 13.49
C GLY A 108 3.91 -8.18 13.16
N ALA A 109 3.39 -7.02 12.77
CA ALA A 109 4.20 -5.85 12.46
C ALA A 109 4.67 -5.10 13.71
N ASP A 110 4.02 -5.33 14.85
CA ASP A 110 4.32 -4.74 16.15
C ASP A 110 5.66 -5.22 16.75
N ASP A 111 6.16 -6.38 16.31
CA ASP A 111 7.48 -6.90 16.68
C ASP A 111 8.65 -6.25 15.91
N LEU A 112 8.37 -5.50 14.84
CA LEU A 112 9.37 -4.97 13.92
C LEU A 112 9.40 -3.45 13.95
N ILE A 113 10.59 -2.87 14.14
CA ILE A 113 10.80 -1.43 13.99
C ILE A 113 11.06 -1.11 12.52
N LYS A 114 10.18 -0.33 11.91
CA LYS A 114 10.25 0.10 10.51
C LYS A 114 10.76 1.53 10.39
N PHE A 115 11.07 1.93 9.16
CA PHE A 115 11.44 3.33 8.86
C PHE A 115 10.33 4.33 9.23
N GLU A 116 9.08 3.87 9.15
CA GLU A 116 7.86 4.60 9.50
C GLU A 116 7.91 5.09 10.96
N ASP A 117 8.37 4.22 11.87
CA ASP A 117 8.44 4.51 13.31
C ASP A 117 9.48 5.57 13.65
N ILE A 118 10.56 5.64 12.86
CA ILE A 118 11.69 6.57 13.08
C ILE A 118 11.42 7.92 12.40
N LEU A 119 10.80 7.91 11.22
CA LEU A 119 10.64 9.08 10.35
C LEU A 119 9.20 9.61 10.30
N ASN A 120 8.40 9.31 11.31
CA ASN A 120 6.95 9.52 11.37
C ASN A 120 6.42 10.71 10.53
N SER A 121 5.37 10.46 9.74
CA SER A 121 4.74 11.51 8.93
C SER A 121 4.10 12.56 9.85
N PRO A 122 4.25 13.88 9.57
CA PRO A 122 3.62 14.92 10.38
C PRO A 122 2.08 14.86 10.37
N ALA A 123 1.48 14.10 9.44
CA ALA A 123 0.05 13.78 9.44
C ALA A 123 -0.38 12.86 10.60
N ASP A 124 0.56 12.09 11.14
CA ASP A 124 0.36 11.14 12.24
C ASP A 124 0.81 11.71 13.58
N SER A 125 0.87 13.04 13.68
CA SER A 125 1.22 13.75 14.90
C SER A 125 0.16 13.52 15.99
N GLU A 126 0.59 13.08 17.16
CA GLU A 126 -0.25 12.83 18.34
C GLU A 126 -0.82 14.12 18.98
N VAL A 127 -0.58 15.29 18.36
CA VAL A 127 -1.06 16.58 18.88
C VAL A 127 -2.57 16.65 18.72
N MET A 128 -3.26 16.53 19.85
CA MET A 128 -4.71 16.65 19.93
C MET A 128 -5.17 18.05 19.49
N GLY A 129 -5.85 18.12 18.35
CA GLY A 129 -6.50 19.34 17.87
C GLY A 129 -7.80 19.65 18.61
N GLN A 130 -8.39 20.82 18.34
CA GLN A 130 -9.70 21.19 18.87
C GLN A 130 -10.77 20.16 18.39
N PRO A 131 -11.44 19.42 19.30
CA PRO A 131 -12.35 18.33 18.91
C PRO A 131 -13.49 18.79 18.00
N HIS A 132 -14.02 20.00 18.23
CA HIS A 132 -15.09 20.57 17.42
C HIS A 132 -14.66 20.79 15.96
N ALA A 133 -13.52 21.45 15.74
CA ALA A 133 -13.01 21.74 14.39
C ALA A 133 -12.66 20.45 13.62
N MET A 134 -12.14 19.42 14.29
CA MET A 134 -11.85 18.13 13.66
C MET A 134 -13.12 17.37 13.27
N MET A 135 -14.17 17.43 14.10
CA MET A 135 -15.47 16.82 13.79
C MET A 135 -16.16 17.53 12.64
N GLU A 136 -16.15 18.87 12.62
CA GLU A 136 -16.69 19.67 11.51
C GLU A 136 -15.99 19.37 10.19
N ARG A 137 -14.65 19.26 10.18
CA ARG A 137 -13.90 18.82 9.00
C ARG A 137 -14.27 17.39 8.56
N LYS A 138 -14.39 16.44 9.49
CA LYS A 138 -14.77 15.05 9.16
C LYS A 138 -16.19 14.97 8.58
N LEU A 139 -17.08 15.84 9.03
CA LEU A 139 -18.46 15.95 8.53
C LEU A 139 -18.60 16.83 7.27
N GLY A 140 -17.51 17.47 6.81
CA GLY A 140 -17.51 18.33 5.63
C GLY A 140 -18.21 19.69 5.83
N LEU A 141 -18.26 20.18 7.08
CA LEU A 141 -18.89 21.45 7.45
C LEU A 141 -17.91 22.64 7.43
N LEU A 142 -16.60 22.36 7.36
CA LEU A 142 -15.47 23.31 7.31
C LEU A 142 -14.57 22.93 6.12
#